data_AF-A0A1M3IH42-F1
#
_entry.id   AF-A0A1M3IH42-F1
#
_cell.length_a   1.000
_cell.length_b   1.000
_cell.length_c   1.000
_cell.angle_alpha   90.00
_cell.angle_beta   90.00
_cell.angle_gamma   90.00
#
_symmetry.space_group_name_H-M   'P 1'
#
loop_
_entity.id
_entity.type
_entity.pdbx_description
1 polymer ?
#
loop_
_entity_poly.entity_id
_entity_poly.type
_entity_poly.pdbx_seq_one_letter_code
_entity_poly.pdbx_strand_id
1 'polypeptide(L)'
;MSREQQVIDSFSNIASGVLAQYSHNIEALTAIKGGRPSFDELMSELQLLEKDLTSKAVKIIEVYKKEVGAPIEDLTNAMKQIITNTINIYIKSI
;
A
#
# COMPACT_ATOMS: atom_id res chain seq x y z
N MET A 1 -0.72 22.44 -9.88
CA MET A 1 -0.54 21.22 -9.06
C MET A 1 0.90 21.20 -8.58
N SER A 2 1.18 21.05 -7.29
CA SER A 2 2.57 20.99 -6.81
C SER A 2 3.21 19.65 -7.19
N ARG A 3 4.54 19.61 -7.32
CA ARG A 3 5.27 18.36 -7.56
C ARG A 3 5.01 17.34 -6.47
N GLU A 4 4.95 17.78 -5.22
CA GLU A 4 4.60 16.94 -4.08
C GLU A 4 3.23 16.28 -4.23
N GLN A 5 2.21 17.06 -4.62
CA GLN A 5 0.87 16.53 -4.83
C GLN A 5 0.85 15.46 -5.94
N GLN A 6 1.59 15.67 -7.03
CA GLN A 6 1.70 14.68 -8.10
C GLN A 6 2.31 13.35 -7.61
N VAL A 7 3.29 13.43 -6.70
CA VAL A 7 3.90 12.24 -6.09
C VAL A 7 2.91 11.53 -5.16
N ILE A 8 2.16 12.29 -4.36
CA ILE A 8 1.11 11.75 -3.48
C ILE A 8 0.03 11.04 -4.31
N ASP A 9 -0.46 11.67 -5.37
CA ASP A 9 -1.49 11.11 -6.25
C ASP A 9 -0.97 9.85 -6.96
N SER A 10 0.30 9.87 -7.41
CA SER A 10 0.95 8.71 -8.00
C SER A 10 1.05 7.54 -7.01
N PHE A 11 1.43 7.82 -5.76
CA PHE A 11 1.50 6.80 -4.73
C PHE A 11 0.11 6.24 -4.37
N SER A 12 -0.93 7.08 -4.35
CA SER A 12 -2.32 6.65 -4.14
C SER A 12 -2.79 5.67 -5.22
N ASN A 13 -2.45 5.93 -6.49
CA ASN A 13 -2.74 5.01 -7.60
C ASN A 13 -1.97 3.69 -7.47
N ILE A 14 -0.69 3.76 -7.08
CA ILE A 14 0.12 2.56 -6.80
C ILE A 14 -0.51 1.75 -5.67
N ALA A 15 -0.89 2.39 -4.56
CA ALA A 15 -1.49 1.72 -3.42
C ALA A 15 -2.82 1.04 -3.78
N SER A 16 -3.63 1.67 -4.62
CA SER A 16 -4.86 1.09 -5.16
C SER A 16 -4.60 -0.15 -6.03
N GLY A 17 -3.56 -0.11 -6.88
CA GLY A 17 -3.17 -1.27 -7.70
C GLY A 17 -2.62 -2.42 -6.87
N VAL A 18 -1.81 -2.12 -5.84
CA VAL A 18 -1.31 -3.12 -4.89
C VAL A 18 -2.47 -3.75 -4.13
N LEU A 19 -3.41 -2.94 -3.61
CA LEU A 19 -4.61 -3.45 -2.94
C LEU A 19 -5.38 -4.45 -3.81
N ALA A 20 -5.67 -4.08 -5.06
CA ALA A 20 -6.39 -4.95 -5.98
C ALA A 20 -5.68 -6.30 -6.19
N GLN A 21 -4.34 -6.29 -6.28
CA GLN A 21 -3.56 -7.52 -6.38
C GLN A 21 -3.71 -8.41 -5.15
N TYR A 22 -3.60 -7.85 -3.93
CA TYR A 22 -3.73 -8.64 -2.70
C TYR A 22 -5.15 -9.13 -2.45
N SER A 23 -6.17 -8.33 -2.79
CA SER A 23 -7.57 -8.79 -2.77
C SER A 23 -7.76 -9.98 -3.72
N HIS A 24 -7.20 -9.92 -4.92
CA HIS A 24 -7.26 -11.02 -5.87
C HIS A 24 -6.55 -12.29 -5.38
N ASN A 25 -5.41 -12.14 -4.67
CA ASN A 25 -4.72 -13.28 -4.06
C ASN A 25 -5.62 -14.01 -3.05
N ILE A 26 -6.36 -13.29 -2.21
CA ILE A 26 -7.31 -13.89 -1.25
C ILE A 26 -8.47 -14.59 -1.95
N GLU A 27 -9.03 -13.97 -2.99
CA GLU A 27 -10.08 -14.61 -3.80
C GLU A 27 -9.58 -15.92 -4.42
N ALA A 28 -8.37 -15.91 -4.98
CA ALA A 28 -7.74 -17.10 -5.56
C ALA A 28 -7.47 -18.18 -4.50
N LEU A 29 -6.94 -17.81 -3.33
CA LEU A 29 -6.74 -18.73 -2.21
C LEU A 29 -8.05 -19.37 -1.74
N THR A 30 -9.11 -18.57 -1.66
CA THR A 30 -10.47 -19.03 -1.29
C THR A 30 -10.98 -20.05 -2.31
N ALA A 31 -10.83 -19.76 -3.60
CA ALA A 31 -11.26 -20.64 -4.68
C ALA A 31 -10.49 -21.97 -4.70
N ILE A 32 -9.15 -21.93 -4.53
CA ILE A 32 -8.30 -23.13 -4.52
C ILE A 32 -8.62 -24.03 -3.33
N LYS A 33 -8.86 -23.45 -2.15
CA LYS A 33 -9.17 -24.22 -0.94
C LYS A 33 -10.61 -24.69 -0.85
N GLY A 34 -11.52 -24.11 -1.64
CA GLY A 34 -12.95 -24.32 -1.49
C GLY A 34 -13.52 -23.76 -0.18
N GLY A 35 -12.84 -22.79 0.43
CA GLY A 35 -13.18 -22.23 1.73
C GLY A 35 -12.33 -21.01 2.10
N ARG A 36 -12.82 -20.22 3.07
CA ARG A 36 -12.14 -18.99 3.52
C ARG A 36 -10.72 -19.31 4.04
N PRO A 37 -9.69 -18.53 3.68
CA PRO A 37 -8.35 -18.66 4.25
C PRO A 37 -8.36 -18.58 5.78
N SER A 38 -7.40 -19.23 6.43
CA SER A 38 -7.28 -19.16 7.88
C SER A 38 -6.87 -17.75 8.33
N PHE A 39 -7.06 -17.45 9.62
CA PHE A 39 -6.61 -16.17 10.19
C PHE A 39 -5.11 -15.93 9.97
N ASP A 40 -4.28 -16.97 10.13
CA ASP A 40 -2.83 -16.87 9.94
C ASP A 40 -2.45 -16.56 8.47
N GLU A 41 -3.22 -17.08 7.51
CA GLU A 41 -3.03 -16.80 6.09
C GLU A 41 -3.44 -15.36 5.75
N LEU A 42 -4.57 -14.90 6.26
CA LEU A 42 -5.02 -13.51 6.12
C LEU A 42 -4.01 -12.55 6.73
N MET A 43 -3.47 -12.88 7.91
CA MET A 43 -2.44 -12.09 8.58
C MET A 43 -1.13 -12.05 7.78
N SER A 44 -0.73 -13.18 7.20
CA SER A 44 0.47 -13.26 6.35
C SER A 44 0.33 -12.37 5.11
N GLU A 45 -0.82 -12.41 4.43
CA GLU A 45 -1.10 -11.53 3.28
C GLU A 45 -1.16 -10.05 3.68
N LEU A 46 -1.74 -9.73 4.85
CA LEU A 46 -1.76 -8.37 5.37
C LEU A 46 -0.35 -7.83 5.63
N GLN A 47 0.54 -8.63 6.24
CA GLN A 47 1.93 -8.25 6.49
C GLN A 47 2.71 -8.04 5.19
N LEU A 48 2.44 -8.85 4.16
CA LEU A 48 3.04 -8.69 2.84
C LEU A 48 2.55 -7.41 2.15
N LEU A 49 1.25 -7.11 2.24
CA LEU A 49 0.66 -5.86 1.74
C LEU A 49 1.31 -4.63 2.38
N GLU A 50 1.37 -4.58 3.71
CA GLU A 50 1.99 -3.47 4.45
C GLU A 50 3.46 -3.29 4.05
N LYS A 51 4.21 -4.39 3.96
CA LYS A 51 5.63 -4.37 3.57
C LYS A 51 5.83 -3.87 2.15
N ASP A 52 5.01 -4.30 1.18
CA ASP A 52 5.14 -3.86 -0.20
C ASP A 52 4.83 -2.37 -0.34
N LEU A 53 3.73 -1.90 0.26
CA LEU A 53 3.37 -0.48 0.26
C LEU A 53 4.47 0.38 0.91
N THR A 54 4.98 -0.04 2.06
CA THR A 54 6.05 0.67 2.78
C THR A 54 7.34 0.73 1.94
N SER A 55 7.74 -0.37 1.33
CA SER A 55 8.93 -0.43 0.46
C SER A 55 8.81 0.51 -0.74
N LYS A 56 7.63 0.57 -1.38
CA LYS A 56 7.38 1.50 -2.49
C LYS A 56 7.38 2.96 -2.02
N ALA A 57 6.74 3.27 -0.89
CA ALA A 57 6.72 4.60 -0.31
C ALA A 57 8.13 5.12 -0.01
N VAL A 58 8.96 4.31 0.66
CA VAL A 58 10.35 4.66 1.00
C VAL A 58 11.14 4.99 -0.27
N LYS A 59 11.05 4.16 -1.32
CA LYS A 59 11.74 4.40 -2.60
C LYS A 59 11.32 5.72 -3.24
N ILE A 60 10.03 6.03 -3.25
CA ILE A 60 9.52 7.27 -3.82
C ILE A 60 10.01 8.48 -3.02
N ILE A 61 9.94 8.41 -1.69
CA ILE A 61 10.42 9.45 -0.78
C ILE A 61 11.93 9.70 -0.97
N GLU A 62 12.73 8.64 -1.08
CA GLU A 62 14.17 8.74 -1.32
C GLU A 62 14.49 9.43 -2.65
N VAL A 63 13.77 9.10 -3.72
CA VAL A 63 13.92 9.76 -5.03
C VAL A 63 13.53 11.23 -4.92
N TYR A 64 12.36 11.53 -4.36
CA TYR A 64 11.88 12.90 -4.19
C TYR A 64 12.86 13.76 -3.35
N LYS A 65 13.39 13.20 -2.26
CA LYS A 65 14.36 13.88 -1.39
C LYS A 65 15.64 14.23 -2.16
N LYS A 66 16.14 13.33 -3.02
CA LYS A 66 17.32 13.59 -3.86
C LYS A 66 17.10 14.72 -4.87
N GLU A 67 15.87 14.86 -5.37
CA GLU A 67 15.52 15.84 -6.39
C GLU A 67 15.24 17.24 -5.82
N VAL A 68 14.62 17.32 -4.63
CA VAL A 68 14.10 18.58 -4.08
C VAL A 68 14.95 19.09 -2.91
N GLY A 69 15.70 18.23 -2.22
CA GLY A 69 16.59 18.61 -1.10
C GLY A 69 15.89 19.20 0.14
N ALA A 70 14.56 19.23 0.15
CA ALA A 70 13.74 19.87 1.17
C ALA A 70 13.28 18.88 2.28
N PRO A 71 12.73 19.38 3.40
CA PRO A 71 12.02 18.56 4.36
C PRO A 71 10.88 17.80 3.67
N ILE A 72 10.78 16.50 3.93
CA ILE A 72 9.81 15.58 3.29
C ILE A 72 8.76 15.10 4.30
N GLU A 73 8.55 15.84 5.38
CA GLU A 73 7.69 15.42 6.49
C GLU A 73 6.22 15.32 6.06
N ASP A 74 5.72 16.32 5.33
CA ASP A 74 4.35 16.33 4.80
C ASP A 74 4.13 15.17 3.81
N LEU A 75 5.05 14.96 2.87
CA LEU A 75 5.02 13.82 1.96
C LEU A 75 5.04 12.49 2.72
N THR A 76 5.90 12.35 3.73
CA THR A 76 6.02 11.12 4.53
C THR A 76 4.73 10.84 5.28
N ASN A 77 4.12 11.86 5.88
CA ASN A 77 2.86 11.73 6.60
C ASN A 77 1.70 11.40 5.67
N ALA A 78 1.64 12.03 4.49
CA ALA A 78 0.66 11.70 3.45
C ALA A 78 0.79 10.23 3.00
N MET A 79 2.02 9.75 2.74
CA MET A 79 2.24 8.35 2.37
C MET A 79 1.83 7.38 3.49
N LYS A 80 2.17 7.66 4.75
CA LYS A 80 1.71 6.85 5.90
C LYS A 80 0.19 6.79 5.97
N GLN A 81 -0.50 7.91 5.75
CA GLN A 81 -1.96 7.95 5.76
C GLN A 81 -2.56 7.11 4.63
N ILE A 82 -1.99 7.17 3.43
CA ILE A 82 -2.40 6.32 2.31
C ILE A 82 -2.21 4.84 2.67
N ILE A 83 -1.05 4.43 3.20
CA ILE A 83 -0.78 3.05 3.62
C ILE A 83 -1.84 2.58 4.63
N THR A 84 -2.06 3.35 5.69
CA THR A 84 -3.05 3.03 6.74
C THR A 84 -4.46 2.89 6.16
N ASN A 85 -4.86 3.79 5.26
CA ASN A 85 -6.17 3.73 4.61
C ASN A 85 -6.29 2.48 3.72
N THR A 86 -5.27 2.17 2.93
CA THR A 86 -5.24 0.98 2.08
C THR A 86 -5.33 -0.30 2.90
N ILE A 87 -4.58 -0.40 3.99
CA ILE A 87 -4.66 -1.53 4.94
C ILE A 87 -6.07 -1.66 5.53
N ASN A 88 -6.66 -0.55 5.98
CA ASN A 88 -8.01 -0.56 6.54
C ASN A 88 -9.07 -1.00 5.52
N ILE A 89 -8.91 -0.61 4.25
CA ILE A 89 -9.79 -1.08 3.16
C ILE A 89 -9.62 -2.59 2.97
N TYR A 90 -8.38 -3.07 2.91
CA TYR A 90 -8.09 -4.50 2.77
C TYR A 90 -8.71 -5.33 3.91
N ILE A 91 -8.51 -4.93 5.17
CA ILE A 91 -9.07 -5.61 6.35
C ILE A 91 -10.60 -5.65 6.31
N LYS A 92 -11.26 -4.61 5.79
CA LYS A 92 -12.73 -4.58 5.65
C LYS A 92 -13.25 -5.45 4.51
N SER A 93 -12.38 -5.79 3.55
CA SER A 93 -12.75 -6.59 2.36
C SER A 93 -12.64 -8.11 2.57
N ILE A 94 -11.98 -8.55 3.65
CA ILE A 94 -11.74 -9.97 3.98
C ILE A 94 -12.81 -10.53 4.94
#